data_AF-A0A369Q2T3-F1
#
_entry.id   AF-A0A369Q2T3-F1
#
_cell.length_a   1.000
_cell.length_b   1.000
_cell.length_c   1.000
_cell.angle_alpha   90.00
_cell.angle_beta   90.00
_cell.angle_gamma   90.00
#
_symmetry.space_group_name_H-M   'P 1'
#
loop_
_entity.id
_entity.type
_entity.pdbx_description
1 polymer ?
#
loop_
_entity_poly.entity_id
_entity_poly.type
_entity_poly.pdbx_seq_one_letter_code
_entity_poly.pdbx_strand_id
1 'polypeptide(L)' 'MGYSRYDPAMHARAPWNHGKTVGVKRPLTQKQIWAIRFFLDREVRLRDRALFDLAIDSKLRGCDLVKMKIGDIVAGEEI' A
#
# COMPACT_ATOMS: atom_id res chain seq x y z
N MET A 1 -12.27 -10.99 -11.42
CA MET A 1 -13.38 -11.57 -10.61
C MET A 1 -13.41 -10.84 -9.28
N GLY A 2 -14.29 -9.85 -9.15
CA GLY A 2 -14.48 -9.11 -7.89
C GLY A 2 -15.62 -9.75 -7.10
N TYR A 3 -15.33 -10.20 -5.88
CA TYR A 3 -16.34 -10.82 -5.02
C TYR A 3 -17.02 -9.74 -4.17
N SER A 4 -18.36 -9.76 -4.17
CA SER A 4 -19.19 -8.84 -3.40
C SER A 4 -19.02 -9.09 -1.90
N ARG A 5 -18.90 -8.02 -1.10
CA ARG A 5 -18.82 -8.06 0.37
C ARG A 5 -20.08 -8.64 1.04
N TYR A 6 -21.14 -8.90 0.28
CA TYR A 6 -22.41 -9.45 0.76
C TYR A 6 -22.60 -10.94 0.47
N ASP A 7 -21.59 -11.63 -0.10
CA ASP A 7 -21.66 -13.08 -0.32
C ASP A 7 -21.55 -13.84 1.02
N PRO A 8 -22.57 -14.62 1.45
CA PRO A 8 -22.53 -15.39 2.68
C PRO A 8 -21.35 -16.39 2.73
N ALA A 9 -20.86 -16.84 1.57
CA ALA A 9 -19.72 -17.74 1.46
C ALA A 9 -18.37 -17.09 1.83
N MET A 10 -18.31 -15.76 1.95
CA MET A 10 -17.12 -15.05 2.44
C MET A 10 -16.93 -15.18 3.96
N HIS A 11 -18.03 -15.30 4.73
CA HIS A 11 -17.95 -15.32 6.19
C HIS A 11 -17.42 -16.65 6.76
N ALA A 12 -17.52 -17.74 5.99
CA ALA A 12 -17.04 -19.06 6.37
C ALA A 12 -15.70 -19.45 5.71
N ARG A 13 -15.16 -18.62 4.81
CA ARG A 13 -13.88 -18.91 4.15
C ARG A 13 -12.73 -18.39 4.99
N ALA A 14 -12.05 -19.32 5.64
CA ALA A 14 -10.73 -19.08 6.18
C ALA A 14 -9.86 -18.40 5.11
N PRO A 15 -9.12 -17.33 5.44
CA PRO A 15 -8.27 -16.65 4.47
C PRO A 15 -7.23 -17.62 3.91
N TRP A 16 -6.69 -17.36 2.71
CA TRP A 16 -5.78 -18.29 2.00
C TRP A 16 -4.53 -18.70 2.81
N ASN A 17 -4.20 -17.89 3.81
CA ASN A 17 -3.09 -18.05 4.75
C ASN A 17 -3.51 -18.53 6.14
N HIS A 18 -4.76 -18.92 6.37
CA HIS A 18 -5.21 -19.44 7.66
C HIS A 18 -4.43 -20.70 8.05
N GLY A 19 -3.89 -20.73 9.26
CA GLY A 19 -3.03 -21.80 9.75
C GLY A 19 -1.63 -21.86 9.11
N LYS A 20 -1.28 -20.90 8.24
CA LYS A 20 0.05 -20.83 7.61
C LYS A 20 0.84 -19.65 8.17
N THR A 21 2.03 -19.93 8.69
CA THR A 21 3.03 -18.90 8.98
C THR A 21 3.53 -18.33 7.66
N VAL A 22 2.90 -17.27 7.16
CA VAL A 22 3.40 -16.53 6.01
C VAL A 22 4.62 -15.75 6.49
N GLY A 23 5.80 -16.19 6.06
CA GLY A 23 7.04 -15.49 6.37
C GLY A 23 7.01 -14.04 5.87
N VAL A 24 7.97 -13.25 6.36
CA VAL A 24 8.10 -11.85 5.96
C VAL A 24 8.22 -11.76 4.44
N LYS A 25 7.39 -10.92 3.81
CA LYS A 25 7.51 -10.67 2.37
C LYS A 25 8.88 -10.03 2.10
N ARG A 26 9.58 -10.50 1.06
CA ARG A 26 10.86 -9.90 0.68
C ARG A 26 10.66 -8.42 0.35
N PRO A 27 11.60 -7.54 0.77
CA PRO A 27 11.55 -6.13 0.40
C PRO A 27 11.65 -5.96 -1.11
N LEU A 28 11.14 -4.83 -1.61
CA LEU A 28 11.29 -4.48 -3.02
C LEU A 28 12.76 -4.20 -3.34
N THR A 29 13.21 -4.68 -4.49
CA THR A 29 14.53 -4.32 -5.04
C THR A 29 14.48 -2.92 -5.66
N GLN A 30 15.63 -2.25 -5.79
CA GLN A 30 15.70 -0.92 -6.41
C GLN A 30 15.11 -0.92 -7.83
N LYS A 31 15.38 -1.97 -8.62
CA LYS A 31 14.81 -2.14 -9.97
C LYS A 31 13.29 -2.22 -9.95
N GLN A 32 12.70 -2.91 -8.96
CA GLN A 32 11.24 -2.99 -8.81
C GLN A 32 10.64 -1.65 -8.38
N ILE A 33 11.30 -0.91 -7.49
CA ILE A 33 10.88 0.43 -7.10
C ILE A 33 10.82 1.35 -8.33
N TRP A 34 11.88 1.37 -9.14
CA TRP A 34 11.91 2.14 -10.38
C TRP A 34 10.83 1.73 -11.38
N ALA A 35 10.59 0.42 -11.54
CA ALA A 35 9.55 -0.06 -12.45
C ALA A 35 8.14 0.38 -12.00
N ILE A 36 7.85 0.34 -10.70
CA ILE A 36 6.57 0.78 -10.13
C ILE A 36 6.42 2.29 -10.32
N ARG A 37 7.46 3.06 -9.99
CA ARG A 37 7.53 4.51 -10.20
C ARG A 37 7.21 4.91 -11.64
N PHE A 38 7.93 4.33 -12.59
CA PHE A 38 7.73 4.56 -14.02
C PHE A 38 6.30 4.24 -14.47
N PHE A 39 5.76 3.11 -14.02
CA PHE A 39 4.39 2.72 -14.35
C PHE A 39 3.36 3.72 -13.82
N LEU A 40 3.49 4.16 -12.56
CA LEU A 40 2.56 5.12 -11.96
C LEU A 40 2.63 6.50 -12.64
N ASP A 41 3.82 6.94 -13.03
CA ASP A 41 4.01 8.20 -13.74
C ASP A 41 3.39 8.13 -15.14
N ARG A 42 3.62 7.03 -15.87
CA ARG A 42 3.07 6.80 -17.21
C ARG A 42 1.54 6.79 -17.23
N GLU A 43 0.93 6.19 -16.22
CA GLU A 43 -0.53 6.12 -16.09
C GLU A 43 -1.13 7.36 -15.40
N VAL A 44 -0.32 8.40 -15.14
CA VAL A 44 -0.73 9.68 -14.54
C VAL A 44 -1.44 9.49 -13.18
N ARG A 45 -1.02 8.49 -12.41
CA ARG A 45 -1.61 8.14 -11.10
C ARG A 45 -0.94 8.92 -9.97
N LEU A 46 -1.07 10.24 -9.99
CA LEU A 46 -0.36 11.15 -9.08
C LEU A 46 -0.53 10.79 -7.60
N ARG A 47 -1.76 10.48 -7.16
CA ARG A 47 -2.05 10.09 -5.77
C ARG A 47 -1.32 8.81 -5.37
N ASP A 48 -1.39 7.79 -6.21
CA ASP A 48 -0.77 6.50 -5.91
C ASP A 48 0.75 6.60 -5.97
N ARG A 49 1.27 7.46 -6.85
CA ARG A 49 2.69 7.77 -6.91
C ARG A 49 3.19 8.42 -5.63
N ALA A 50 2.49 9.45 -5.15
CA ALA A 50 2.83 10.14 -3.91
C ALA A 50 2.75 9.20 -2.69
N LEU A 51 1.69 8.38 -2.60
CA LEU A 51 1.56 7.39 -1.54
C LEU A 51 2.66 6.33 -1.60
N PHE A 52 3.04 5.86 -2.80
CA PHE A 52 4.11 4.88 -2.95
C PHE A 52 5.46 5.43 -2.47
N ASP A 53 5.81 6.65 -2.90
CA ASP A 53 7.06 7.29 -2.47
C ASP A 53 7.06 7.53 -0.95
N LEU A 54 5.97 8.08 -0.40
CA LEU A 54 5.82 8.29 1.04
C LEU A 54 5.92 6.99 1.84
N ALA A 55 5.38 5.87 1.34
CA ALA A 55 5.46 4.57 2.00
C ALA A 55 6.91 4.06 2.13
N ILE A 56 7.72 4.30 1.10
CA ILE A 56 9.13 3.90 1.07
C ILE A 56 9.94 4.73 2.06
N ASP A 57 9.69 6.05 2.10
CA ASP A 57 10.46 6.97 2.94
C ASP A 57 10.09 6.84 4.43
N SER A 58 8.79 6.75 4.74
CA SER A 58 8.29 6.72 6.12
C SER A 58 8.22 5.32 6.75
N LYS A 59 8.21 4.26 5.92
CA LYS A 59 8.01 2.86 6.34
C LYS A 59 6.72 2.61 7.14
N LEU A 60 5.71 3.47 6.97
CA LEU A 60 4.40 3.28 7.60
C LEU A 60 3.71 2.01 7.11
N ARG A 61 2.83 1.45 7.95
CA ARG A 61 1.96 0.36 7.50
C ARG A 61 0.98 0.91 6.47
N GLY A 62 0.62 0.06 5.50
CA GLY A 62 -0.31 0.46 4.43
C GLY A 62 -1.64 1.00 4.97
N CYS A 63 -2.15 0.47 6.10
CA CYS A 63 -3.37 0.98 6.73
C CYS A 63 -3.23 2.38 7.32
N ASP A 64 -2.05 2.73 7.83
CA ASP A 64 -1.79 4.03 8.45
C ASP A 64 -1.59 5.07 7.34
N LEU A 65 -0.86 4.71 6.30
CA LEU A 65 -0.64 5.53 5.10
C LEU A 65 -1.96 5.92 4.41
N VAL A 66 -2.89 4.97 4.20
CA VAL A 66 -4.17 5.28 3.52
C VAL A 66 -5.17 6.05 4.40
N LYS A 67 -4.96 6.08 5.72
CA LYS A 67 -5.78 6.84 6.68
C LYS A 67 -5.24 8.24 6.95
N MET A 68 -4.04 8.55 6.48
CA MET A 68 -3.38 9.84 6.67
C MET A 68 -4.24 10.99 6.15
N LYS A 69 -4.31 12.06 6.93
CA LYS A 69 -5.01 13.30 6.64
C LYS A 69 -4.02 14.42 6.36
N ILE A 70 -4.50 15.49 5.73
CA ILE A 70 -3.68 16.68 5.46
C ILE A 70 -3.10 17.26 6.76
N GLY A 71 -3.86 17.25 7.86
CA GLY A 71 -3.39 17.74 9.16
C GLY A 71 -2.31 16.88 9.83
N ASP A 72 -2.05 15.68 9.32
CA ASP A 72 -0.96 14.81 9.80
C ASP A 72 0.38 15.14 9.11
N ILE A 73 0.38 16.03 8.10
CA ILE A 73 1.53 16.39 7.28
C ILE A 73 1.93 17.83 7.59
N VAL A 74 3.21 18.04 7.90
CA VAL A 74 3.81 19.37 8.07
C VAL A 74 4.86 19.55 6.98
N ALA A 75 4.84 20.70 6.30
CA ALA A 75 5.87 21.10 5.35
C ALA A 75 6.89 22.00 6.07
N GLY A 76 8.19 21.67 6.04
CA GLY A 76 9.25 22.56 6.56
C GLY A 76 9.52 23.74 5.60
N GLU A 77 9.99 24.93 6.01
CA GLU A 77 10.94 25.32 7.08
C GLU A 77 10.38 25.66 8.49
N GLU A 78 9.09 25.49 8.79
CA GLU A 78 8.58 25.76 10.16
C GLU A 78 8.71 24.53 11.08
N ILE A 79 9.89 24.32 11.66
CA ILE A 79 10.11 23.56 12.91
C ILE A 79 11.04 24.36 13.81
#